data_AF-A0A1G8UFK6-F1
#
_entry.id   AF-A0A1G8UFK6-F1
#
_cell.length_a   1.000
_cell.length_b   1.000
_cell.length_c   1.000
_cell.angle_alpha   90.00
_cell.angle_beta   90.00
_cell.angle_gamma   90.00
#
_symmetry.space_group_name_H-M   'P 1'
#
loop_
_entity.id
_entity.type
_entity.pdbx_description
1 polymer ?
#
loop_
_entity_poly.entity_id
_entity_poly.type
_entity_poly.pdbx_seq_one_letter_code
_entity_poly.pdbx_strand_id
1 'polypeptide(L)'
;MQSNFQNLVNAAQNQSQPQRLLFLLAKAERSNNPKKSTAKGEITPVMCVDKLPEELNSFADFVAEADGIDRSWNMILIAGLNGEDGQAPTTEEAEPLLNKMANDLMQGQDLSRYLILDREENQIEMMPR
;
A
#
# COMPACT_ATOMS: atom_id res chain seq x y z
N MET A 1 4.80 20.48 7.95
CA MET A 1 3.73 19.95 7.06
C MET A 1 3.58 18.49 7.41
N GLN A 2 2.38 17.99 7.68
CA GLN A 2 2.18 16.55 7.93
C GLN A 2 2.28 15.81 6.60
N SER A 3 3.08 14.75 6.60
CA SER A 3 3.21 13.72 5.58
C SER A 3 1.85 13.11 5.19
N ASN A 4 1.69 12.70 3.92
CA ASN A 4 0.52 11.95 3.44
C ASN A 4 0.28 10.70 4.27
N PHE A 5 1.36 9.98 4.57
CA PHE A 5 1.31 8.80 5.43
C PHE A 5 0.81 9.14 6.84
N GLN A 6 1.36 10.19 7.46
CA GLN A 6 0.96 10.61 8.80
C GLN A 6 -0.49 11.11 8.83
N ASN A 7 -0.96 11.77 7.77
CA ASN A 7 -2.36 12.18 7.64
C ASN A 7 -3.28 10.96 7.57
N LEU A 8 -2.90 9.93 6.80
CA LEU A 8 -3.66 8.68 6.71
C LEU A 8 -3.70 7.95 8.06
N VAL A 9 -2.58 7.82 8.75
CA VAL A 9 -2.52 7.19 10.08
C VAL A 9 -3.35 7.98 11.10
N ASN A 10 -3.21 9.30 11.15
CA ASN A 10 -4.03 10.14 12.03
C ASN A 10 -5.52 10.03 11.70
N ALA A 11 -5.89 10.02 10.42
CA ALA A 11 -7.28 9.87 10.01
C ALA A 11 -7.85 8.52 10.46
N ALA A 12 -7.09 7.42 10.28
CA ALA A 12 -7.48 6.10 10.72
C ALA A 12 -7.62 6.00 12.26
N GLN A 13 -6.73 6.65 13.01
CA GLN A 13 -6.79 6.74 14.48
C GLN A 13 -7.98 7.57 14.99
N ASN A 14 -8.41 8.59 14.24
CA ASN A 14 -9.52 9.46 14.63
C ASN A 14 -10.91 8.92 14.25
N GLN A 15 -10.99 7.79 13.55
CA GLN A 15 -12.28 7.20 13.23
C GLN A 15 -12.92 6.55 14.45
N SER A 16 -14.25 6.61 14.52
CA SER A 16 -15.03 5.94 15.58
C SER A 16 -14.87 4.42 15.58
N GLN A 17 -14.56 3.85 14.40
CA GLN A 17 -14.22 2.44 14.26
C GLN A 17 -12.72 2.32 13.98
N PRO A 18 -11.97 1.58 14.81
CA PRO A 18 -10.56 1.35 14.53
C PRO A 18 -10.41 0.60 13.21
N GLN A 19 -9.41 0.99 12.44
CA GLN A 19 -9.14 0.41 11.12
C GLN A 19 -7.80 -0.29 11.15
N ARG A 20 -7.62 -1.34 10.36
CA ARG A 20 -6.31 -1.92 10.09
C ARG A 20 -5.81 -1.43 8.75
N LEU A 21 -4.56 -1.00 8.71
CA LEU A 21 -3.93 -0.52 7.49
C LEU A 21 -3.19 -1.67 6.81
N LEU A 22 -3.46 -1.81 5.52
CA LEU A 22 -2.93 -2.86 4.68
C LEU A 22 -1.96 -2.25 3.70
N PHE A 23 -0.77 -2.83 3.63
CA PHE A 23 0.35 -2.37 2.83
C PHE A 23 0.76 -3.48 1.88
N LEU A 24 0.57 -3.24 0.58
CA LEU A 24 1.12 -4.10 -0.47
C LEU A 24 2.35 -3.42 -1.04
N LEU A 25 3.52 -3.97 -0.74
CA LEU A 25 4.78 -3.53 -1.31
C LEU A 25 4.95 -4.20 -2.67
N ALA A 26 5.22 -3.39 -3.68
CA ALA A 26 5.34 -3.83 -5.06
C ALA A 26 6.61 -3.28 -5.71
N LYS A 27 7.07 -4.01 -6.72
CA LYS A 27 8.18 -3.63 -7.56
C LYS A 27 7.66 -3.30 -8.94
N ALA A 28 7.73 -2.03 -9.32
CA ALA A 28 7.49 -1.57 -10.68
C ALA A 28 8.80 -1.64 -11.49
N GLU A 29 8.86 -2.54 -12.46
CA GLU A 29 9.97 -2.64 -13.40
C GLU A 29 9.61 -1.94 -14.71
N ARG A 30 10.41 -0.94 -15.09
CA ARG A 30 10.25 -0.26 -16.38
C ARG A 30 10.80 -1.15 -17.48
N SER A 31 9.93 -1.76 -18.29
CA SER A 31 10.37 -2.48 -19.50
C SER A 31 11.08 -1.50 -20.45
N ASN A 32 12.41 -1.59 -20.53
CA ASN A 32 13.26 -0.75 -21.39
C ASN A 32 13.20 -1.16 -22.86
N ASN A 33 12.00 -1.48 -23.39
CA ASN A 33 11.84 -1.87 -24.78
C ASN A 33 11.34 -0.68 -25.62
N PRO A 34 12.21 0.00 -26.39
CA PRO A 34 11.89 1.25 -27.08
C PRO A 34 10.83 1.13 -28.19
N LYS A 35 10.41 -0.10 -28.56
CA LYS A 35 9.36 -0.36 -29.55
C LYS A 35 7.92 -0.37 -28.99
N LYS A 36 7.74 -0.29 -27.66
CA LYS A 36 6.41 -0.15 -27.05
C LYS A 36 6.31 1.24 -26.42
N SER A 37 5.73 2.20 -27.16
CA SER A 37 5.46 3.56 -26.66
C SER A 37 4.43 3.62 -25.52
N THR A 38 3.88 2.47 -25.12
CA THR A 38 3.25 2.31 -23.80
C THR A 38 4.27 1.61 -22.92
N ALA A 39 4.94 2.38 -22.06
CA ALA A 39 5.75 1.85 -20.96
C ALA A 39 4.82 1.09 -20.01
N LYS A 40 4.44 -0.14 -20.36
CA LYS A 40 3.83 -1.10 -19.44
C LYS A 40 4.96 -1.51 -18.52
N GLY A 41 5.14 -0.76 -17.43
CA GLY A 41 5.92 -1.26 -16.31
C GLY A 41 5.25 -2.53 -15.82
N GLU A 42 6.01 -3.61 -15.65
CA GLU A 42 5.49 -4.79 -14.97
C GLU A 42 5.53 -4.47 -13.48
N ILE A 43 4.37 -4.49 -12.83
CA ILE A 43 4.30 -4.24 -11.39
C ILE A 43 4.00 -5.57 -10.72
N THR A 44 4.94 -6.02 -9.91
CA THR A 44 4.87 -7.32 -9.27
C THR A 44 4.75 -7.12 -7.76
N PRO A 45 3.77 -7.75 -7.09
CA PRO A 45 3.69 -7.72 -5.64
C PRO A 45 4.92 -8.43 -5.04
N VAL A 46 5.56 -7.78 -4.08
CA VAL A 46 6.74 -8.29 -3.36
C VAL A 46 6.31 -8.90 -2.03
N MET A 47 5.54 -8.14 -1.25
CA MET A 47 5.04 -8.59 0.05
C MET A 47 3.82 -7.80 0.51
N CYS A 48 3.06 -8.42 1.41
CA CYS A 48 1.88 -7.87 2.05
C CYS A 48 2.16 -7.71 3.54
N VAL A 49 1.83 -6.55 4.11
CA VAL A 49 1.99 -6.25 5.52
C VAL A 49 0.71 -5.61 6.01
N ASP A 50 0.15 -6.10 7.11
CA ASP A 50 -0.93 -5.43 7.83
C ASP A 50 -0.38 -4.85 9.14
N LYS A 51 -0.77 -3.62 9.47
CA LYS A 51 -0.43 -2.97 10.74
C LYS A 51 -1.61 -2.16 11.27
N LEU A 52 -1.72 -2.06 12.58
CA LEU A 52 -2.65 -1.13 13.21
C LEU A 52 -2.11 0.31 13.13
N PRO A 53 -2.97 1.33 13.05
CA PRO A 53 -2.57 2.73 13.03
C PRO A 53 -1.73 3.14 14.26
N GLU A 54 -1.91 2.46 15.39
CA GLU A 54 -1.12 2.68 16.62
C GLU A 54 0.32 2.11 16.52
N GLU A 55 0.57 1.13 15.65
CA GLU A 55 1.89 0.55 15.42
C GLU A 55 2.73 1.34 14.40
N LEU A 56 2.12 2.34 13.74
CA LEU A 56 2.74 3.12 12.69
C LEU A 56 3.21 4.47 13.22
N ASN A 57 4.52 4.56 13.47
CA ASN A 57 5.15 5.81 13.93
C ASN A 57 5.38 6.79 12.79
N SER A 58 6.12 6.37 11.77
CA SER A 58 6.56 7.21 10.65
C SER A 58 6.81 6.37 9.40
N PHE A 59 6.63 6.98 8.22
CA PHE A 59 6.86 6.30 6.95
C PHE A 59 8.31 5.80 6.81
N ALA A 60 9.28 6.59 7.27
CA ALA A 60 10.69 6.20 7.24
C ALA A 60 11.00 4.96 8.08
N ASP A 61 10.33 4.79 9.22
CA ASP A 61 10.47 3.62 10.09
C ASP A 61 9.88 2.39 9.40
N PHE A 62 8.67 2.53 8.83
CA PHE A 62 8.03 1.50 8.01
C PHE A 62 8.90 1.07 6.81
N VAL A 63 9.50 2.03 6.09
CA VAL A 63 10.41 1.77 4.97
C VAL A 63 11.65 1.00 5.45
N ALA A 64 12.22 1.37 6.61
CA ALA A 64 13.38 0.71 7.17
C ALA A 64 13.07 -0.74 7.59
N GLU A 65 11.91 -0.98 8.20
CA GLU A 65 11.42 -2.32 8.52
C GLU A 65 11.24 -3.17 7.25
N ALA A 66 10.56 -2.61 6.24
CA ALA A 66 10.31 -3.29 4.97
C ALA A 66 11.62 -3.60 4.22
N ASP A 67 12.57 -2.67 4.20
CA ASP A 67 13.91 -2.88 3.62
C ASP A 67 14.70 -4.00 4.31
N GLY A 68 14.43 -4.23 5.61
CA GLY A 68 15.01 -5.35 6.36
C GLY A 68 14.48 -6.72 5.92
N ILE A 69 13.29 -6.77 5.34
CA ILE A 69 12.65 -7.99 4.82
C ILE A 69 13.03 -8.20 3.36
N ASP A 70 12.71 -7.23 2.51
CA ASP A 70 13.03 -7.25 1.08
C ASP A 70 13.18 -5.81 0.59
N ARG A 71 14.25 -5.49 -0.15
CA ARG A 71 14.53 -4.14 -0.67
C ARG A 71 14.19 -3.99 -2.16
N SER A 72 13.67 -5.03 -2.78
CA SER A 72 13.36 -5.04 -4.21
C SER A 72 12.13 -4.21 -4.57
N TRP A 73 11.26 -3.90 -3.59
CA TRP A 73 10.11 -3.04 -3.79
C TRP A 73 10.51 -1.56 -3.95
N ASN A 74 9.70 -0.83 -4.71
CA ASN A 74 9.88 0.59 -4.97
C ASN A 74 8.58 1.39 -4.88
N MET A 75 7.49 0.74 -4.50
CA MET A 75 6.15 1.29 -4.43
C MET A 75 5.36 0.56 -3.35
N ILE A 76 4.44 1.27 -2.70
CA ILE A 76 3.54 0.72 -1.69
C ILE A 76 2.12 1.13 -2.02
N LEU A 77 1.19 0.18 -2.01
CA LEU A 77 -0.24 0.43 -2.05
C LEU A 77 -0.80 0.30 -0.64
N ILE A 78 -1.58 1.29 -0.22
CA ILE A 78 -2.13 1.38 1.13
C ILE A 78 -3.65 1.34 1.04
N ALA A 79 -4.27 0.47 1.84
CA ALA A 79 -5.71 0.39 2.01
C ALA A 79 -6.08 0.40 3.49
N GLY A 80 -7.22 1.01 3.83
CA GLY A 80 -7.82 0.87 5.15
C GLY A 80 -8.89 -0.22 5.14
N LEU A 81 -8.82 -1.15 6.09
CA LEU A 81 -9.89 -2.08 6.41
C LEU A 81 -10.57 -1.61 7.69
N ASN A 82 -11.85 -1.26 7.59
CA ASN A 82 -12.63 -0.86 8.74
C ASN A 82 -12.87 -2.07 9.66
N GLY A 83 -12.75 -1.84 10.97
CA GLY A 83 -13.19 -2.79 11.97
C GLY A 83 -14.69 -2.72 12.23
N GLU A 84 -15.19 -3.72 12.95
CA GLU A 84 -16.60 -3.82 13.37
C GLU A 84 -16.68 -3.77 14.91
N ASP A 85 -17.81 -3.29 15.44
CA ASP A 85 -18.09 -3.22 16.89
C ASP A 85 -16.98 -2.56 17.75
N GLY A 86 -16.31 -1.55 17.18
CA GLY A 86 -15.24 -0.81 17.88
C GLY A 86 -13.95 -1.61 18.06
N GLN A 87 -13.79 -2.74 17.38
CA GLN A 87 -12.58 -3.56 17.35
C GLN A 87 -11.94 -3.51 15.98
N ALA A 88 -10.61 -3.42 15.95
CA ALA A 88 -9.87 -3.44 14.70
C ALA A 88 -10.01 -4.83 14.07
N PRO A 89 -10.05 -4.92 12.74
CA PRO A 89 -10.15 -6.22 12.08
C PRO A 89 -8.89 -7.04 12.35
N THR A 90 -9.06 -8.34 12.47
CA THR A 90 -7.97 -9.30 12.71
C THR A 90 -7.10 -9.47 11.47
N THR A 91 -5.92 -10.07 11.63
CA THR A 91 -5.05 -10.39 10.48
C THR A 91 -5.76 -11.35 9.52
N GLU A 92 -6.56 -12.29 10.03
CA GLU A 92 -7.35 -13.24 9.23
C GLU A 92 -8.41 -12.53 8.37
N GLU A 93 -9.02 -11.46 8.89
CA GLU A 93 -9.97 -10.63 8.13
C GLU A 93 -9.27 -9.73 7.10
N ALA A 94 -8.00 -9.40 7.34
CA ALA A 94 -7.16 -8.63 6.42
C ALA A 94 -6.62 -9.45 5.24
N GLU A 95 -6.33 -10.73 5.44
CA GLU A 95 -5.84 -11.65 4.39
C GLU A 95 -6.62 -11.60 3.06
N PRO A 96 -7.97 -11.70 3.04
CA PRO A 96 -8.71 -11.65 1.78
C PRO A 96 -8.55 -10.31 1.06
N LEU A 97 -8.47 -9.19 1.79
CA LEU A 97 -8.26 -7.88 1.19
C LEU A 97 -6.82 -7.69 0.70
N LEU A 98 -5.82 -8.19 1.44
CA LEU A 98 -4.42 -8.20 0.99
C LEU A 98 -4.24 -9.02 -0.29
N ASN A 99 -4.83 -10.21 -0.34
CA ASN A 99 -4.80 -11.05 -1.54
C ASN A 99 -5.52 -10.36 -2.70
N LYS A 100 -6.65 -9.69 -2.43
CA LYS A 100 -7.34 -8.88 -3.42
C LYS A 100 -6.47 -7.73 -3.95
N MET A 101 -5.77 -6.99 -3.08
CA MET A 101 -4.85 -5.92 -3.50
C MET A 101 -3.78 -6.44 -4.46
N ALA A 102 -3.18 -7.59 -4.15
CA ALA A 102 -2.18 -8.22 -5.02
C ALA A 102 -2.77 -8.64 -6.36
N ASN A 103 -3.98 -9.22 -6.36
CA ASN A 103 -4.69 -9.58 -7.59
C ASN A 103 -5.07 -8.36 -8.42
N ASP A 104 -5.62 -7.31 -7.80
CA ASP A 104 -6.02 -6.08 -8.46
C ASP A 104 -4.79 -5.42 -9.13
N LEU A 105 -3.64 -5.42 -8.45
CA LEU A 105 -2.37 -4.97 -8.99
C LEU A 105 -1.90 -5.80 -10.19
N MET A 106 -1.86 -7.14 -10.04
CA MET A 106 -1.39 -8.05 -11.10
C MET A 106 -2.30 -8.05 -12.33
N GLN A 107 -3.60 -7.91 -12.13
CA GLN A 107 -4.59 -7.84 -13.20
C GLN A 107 -4.69 -6.43 -13.81
N GLY A 108 -4.04 -5.43 -13.21
CA GLY A 108 -4.14 -4.03 -13.62
C GLY A 108 -5.56 -3.51 -13.52
N GLN A 109 -6.29 -3.89 -12.46
CA GLN A 109 -7.61 -3.36 -12.14
C GLN A 109 -7.53 -1.90 -11.69
N ASP A 110 -8.69 -1.31 -11.38
CA ASP A 110 -8.75 0.02 -10.82
C ASP A 110 -8.09 0.07 -9.44
N LEU A 111 -6.97 0.79 -9.35
CA LEU A 111 -6.22 1.00 -8.12
C LEU A 111 -6.57 2.35 -7.46
N SER A 112 -7.57 3.07 -7.98
CA SER A 112 -7.98 4.40 -7.50
C SER A 112 -8.44 4.42 -6.04
N ARG A 113 -8.85 3.26 -5.53
CA ARG A 113 -9.24 3.05 -4.13
C ARG A 113 -8.06 2.94 -3.16
N TYR A 114 -6.84 2.82 -3.66
CA TYR A 114 -5.63 2.64 -2.87
C TYR A 114 -4.81 3.91 -2.89
N LEU A 115 -4.21 4.27 -1.74
CA LEU A 115 -3.18 5.30 -1.73
C LEU A 115 -1.87 4.65 -2.14
N ILE A 116 -1.27 5.14 -3.22
CA ILE A 116 -0.03 4.58 -3.75
C ILE A 116 1.09 5.58 -3.51
N LEU A 117 2.13 5.16 -2.78
CA LEU A 117 3.27 5.98 -2.45
C LEU A 117 4.56 5.35 -2.99
N ASP A 118 5.52 6.18 -3.38
CA ASP A 118 6.90 5.75 -3.60
C ASP A 118 7.69 5.71 -2.29
N ARG A 119 8.98 5.34 -2.38
CA ARG A 119 9.90 5.27 -1.22
C ARG A 119 10.18 6.63 -0.58
N GLU A 120 9.85 7.73 -1.25
CA GLU A 120 10.03 9.10 -0.77
C GLU A 120 8.71 9.71 -0.26
N GLU A 121 7.65 8.89 -0.14
CA GLU A 121 6.31 9.31 0.29
C GLU A 121 5.56 10.19 -0.73
N ASN A 122 6.05 10.24 -1.97
CA ASN A 122 5.36 10.89 -3.09
C ASN A 122 4.21 10.01 -3.55
N GLN A 123 3.03 10.62 -3.69
CA GLN A 123 1.88 9.92 -4.23
C GLN A 123 2.07 9.63 -5.72
N ILE A 124 1.86 8.37 -6.10
CA ILE A 124 1.87 7.91 -7.49
C ILE A 124 0.43 7.79 -7.96
N GLU A 125 0.05 8.60 -8.93
CA GLU A 125 -1.24 8.43 -9.61
C GLU A 125 -1.13 7.33 -10.67
N MET A 126 -1.71 6.17 -10.39
CA MET A 126 -1.95 5.14 -11.40
C MET A 126 -3.19 5.54 -12.18
N MET A 127 -3.01 6.08 -13.39
CA MET A 127 -4.14 6.36 -14.26
C MET A 127 -4.77 5.03 -14.72
N PRO A 128 -6.06 4.77 -14.43
CA PRO A 128 -6.74 3.63 -15.03
C PRO A 128 -6.75 3.79 -16.56
N ARG A 129 -6.65 2.66 -17.26
CA ARG A 129 -6.66 2.63 -18.73
C ARG A 129 -7.99 3.04 -19.33
#